data_AF-A0A497C8V1-F1
#
_entry.id   AF-A0A497C8V1-F1
#
_cell.length_a   1.000
_cell.length_b   1.000
_cell.length_c   1.000
_cell.angle_alpha   90.00
_cell.angle_beta   90.00
_cell.angle_gamma   90.00
#
_symmetry.space_group_name_H-M   'P 1'
#
loop_
_entity.id
_entity.type
_entity.pdbx_description
1 polymer ?
#
loop_
_entity_poly.entity_id
_entity_poly.type
_entity_poly.pdbx_seq_one_letter_code
_entity_poly.pdbx_strand_id
1 'polypeptide(L)'
;MPRPVAVEIHSECSRFSHRAVGTSSFREIMLNKINNSQVNDILWWTTAFCLIGFVYLRGATDWERFYLPATLDNYATAPLVANPSYILFLFIPLSFLPNQIAGAILALLNVVCLYVSSRITNANKWLLLLNLPSLIVITFGQIDGLVTVGAVIGSVAIQTNNGFLFGGALLLLGLKPQVGGILAIIYLTWMIAKKQYLETMQAIGTSLGVILFSFLFFGFWLPDWLAKVIATVISNGREFVEVSSDIGLYPYGLIFLMIALLFARREIPTLVASSLLSVPYAGYYSIITALAFPLPWFIYCVTWLPAVMPTQFGMLVAPVGIIIVGIYQSYTKRQQLQSKTA
;
A
#
# COMPACT_ATOMS: atom_id res chain seq x y z
N MET A 1 -17.44 26.67 22.04
CA MET A 1 -16.63 26.23 20.89
C MET A 1 -15.18 26.19 21.32
N PRO A 2 -14.49 25.04 21.29
CA PRO A 2 -13.07 24.99 21.64
C PRO A 2 -12.25 25.68 20.55
N ARG A 3 -11.33 26.54 20.96
CA ARG A 3 -10.40 27.25 20.05
C ARG A 3 -9.51 26.24 19.32
N PRO A 4 -9.15 26.47 18.04
CA PRO A 4 -8.16 25.66 17.37
C PRO A 4 -6.83 25.76 18.13
N VAL A 5 -6.33 24.62 18.60
CA VAL A 5 -4.97 24.51 19.13
C VAL A 5 -4.05 24.71 17.94
N ALA A 6 -3.42 25.88 17.87
CA ALA A 6 -2.36 26.15 16.92
C ALA A 6 -1.26 25.11 17.16
N VAL A 7 -0.94 24.34 16.14
CA VAL A 7 0.26 23.50 16.13
C VAL A 7 1.42 24.49 16.04
N GLU A 8 2.02 24.80 17.19
CA GLU A 8 3.32 25.45 17.24
C GLU A 8 4.32 24.53 16.56
N ILE A 9 4.62 24.83 15.31
CA ILE A 9 5.82 24.35 14.63
C ILE A 9 6.97 25.05 15.36
N HIS A 10 7.55 24.36 16.34
CA HIS A 10 8.74 24.82 17.03
C HIS A 10 9.82 25.20 16.01
N SER A 11 10.03 26.51 15.88
CA SER A 11 11.14 27.10 15.15
C SER A 11 12.43 26.91 15.96
N GLU A 12 12.98 25.70 15.95
CA GLU A 12 14.31 25.38 16.53
C GLU A 12 15.49 25.99 15.73
N CYS A 13 15.27 27.08 14.96
CA CYS A 13 16.30 27.68 14.13
C CYS A 13 17.00 28.90 14.77
N SER A 14 16.60 29.35 15.96
CA SER A 14 17.10 30.61 16.55
C SER A 14 18.12 30.46 17.70
N ARG A 15 18.58 29.25 18.03
CA ARG A 15 19.59 29.02 19.09
C ARG A 15 20.95 28.47 18.61
N PHE A 16 21.37 28.84 17.40
CA PHE A 16 22.78 28.71 16.99
C PHE A 16 23.47 30.07 17.04
N SER A 17 23.60 30.63 18.25
CA SER A 17 24.43 31.80 18.49
C SER A 17 25.91 31.39 18.66
N HIS A 18 26.71 31.82 17.69
CA HIS A 18 28.14 32.16 17.83
C HIS A 18 29.09 31.14 18.48
N ARG A 19 29.15 29.90 18.00
CA ARG A 19 30.44 29.20 17.91
C ARG A 19 30.89 29.19 16.46
N ALA A 20 31.99 29.90 16.17
CA ALA A 20 32.68 29.87 14.89
C ALA A 20 33.26 28.45 14.66
N VAL A 21 32.38 27.53 14.27
CA VAL A 21 32.77 26.23 13.70
C VAL A 21 33.29 26.54 12.30
N GLY A 22 34.56 26.22 12.05
CA GLY A 22 35.25 26.52 10.80
C GLY A 22 34.42 26.15 9.56
N THR A 23 34.24 27.11 8.67
CA THR A 23 33.38 27.03 7.47
C THR A 23 33.81 25.96 6.47
N SER A 24 35.01 25.39 6.59
CA SER A 24 35.46 24.23 5.80
C SER A 24 34.74 22.93 6.19
N SER A 25 34.41 22.73 7.47
CA SER A 25 33.86 21.46 7.97
C SER A 25 32.41 21.23 7.52
N PHE A 26 31.57 22.28 7.48
CA PHE A 26 30.16 22.14 7.11
C PHE A 26 29.95 21.81 5.63
N ARG A 27 30.76 22.43 4.75
CA ARG A 27 30.71 22.18 3.31
C ARG A 27 31.12 20.75 2.97
N GLU A 28 32.17 20.23 3.62
CA GLU A 28 32.59 18.83 3.44
C GLU A 28 31.54 17.84 3.94
N ILE A 29 30.90 18.09 5.10
CA ILE A 29 29.83 17.23 5.62
C ILE A 29 28.62 17.19 4.67
N MET A 30 28.21 18.35 4.14
CA MET A 30 27.09 18.44 3.19
C MET A 30 27.40 17.75 1.86
N LEU A 31 28.59 17.97 1.30
CA LEU A 31 29.02 17.32 0.06
C LEU A 31 29.12 15.80 0.23
N ASN A 32 29.66 15.31 1.35
CA ASN A 32 29.72 13.89 1.64
C ASN A 32 28.33 13.26 1.79
N LYS A 33 27.36 13.98 2.40
CA LYS A 33 25.99 13.49 2.54
C LYS A 33 25.24 13.42 1.20
N ILE A 34 25.44 14.40 0.31
CA ILE A 34 24.85 14.41 -1.04
C ILE A 34 25.42 13.25 -1.86
N ASN A 35 26.74 13.06 -1.86
CA ASN A 35 27.39 11.98 -2.59
C ASN A 35 26.92 10.60 -2.10
N ASN A 36 26.82 10.40 -0.79
CA ASN A 36 26.36 9.13 -0.23
C ASN A 36 24.89 8.83 -0.56
N SER A 37 24.02 9.85 -0.61
CA SER A 37 22.61 9.66 -1.01
C SER A 37 22.50 9.24 -2.47
N GLN A 38 23.24 9.90 -3.37
CA GLN A 38 23.20 9.59 -4.81
C GLN A 38 23.73 8.19 -5.10
N VAL A 39 24.88 7.82 -4.52
CA VAL A 39 25.45 6.47 -4.67
C VAL A 39 24.46 5.41 -4.16
N ASN A 40 23.81 5.65 -3.03
CA ASN A 40 22.81 4.76 -2.48
C ASN A 40 21.55 4.64 -3.35
N ASP A 41 21.14 5.70 -4.06
CA ASP A 41 20.03 5.65 -5.02
C ASP A 41 20.41 4.88 -6.29
N ILE A 42 21.63 5.10 -6.81
CA ILE A 42 22.15 4.35 -7.96
C ILE A 42 22.21 2.86 -7.65
N LEU A 43 22.77 2.48 -6.50
CA LEU A 43 22.83 1.07 -6.09
C LEU A 43 21.45 0.45 -5.97
N TRP A 44 20.50 1.18 -5.37
CA TRP A 44 19.12 0.70 -5.22
C TRP A 44 18.45 0.46 -6.57
N TRP A 45 18.56 1.42 -7.50
CA TRP A 45 17.99 1.27 -8.85
C TRP A 45 18.68 0.17 -9.64
N THR A 46 20.00 0.02 -9.53
CA THR A 46 20.72 -1.11 -10.15
C THR A 46 20.19 -2.45 -9.63
N THR A 47 20.01 -2.61 -8.32
CA THR A 47 19.40 -3.83 -7.75
C THR A 47 17.98 -4.04 -8.28
N ALA A 48 17.16 -2.99 -8.34
CA ALA A 48 15.80 -3.09 -8.86
C ALA A 48 15.77 -3.44 -10.36
N PHE A 49 16.67 -2.89 -11.18
CA PHE A 49 16.81 -3.25 -12.59
C PHE A 49 17.26 -4.69 -12.78
N CYS A 50 18.12 -5.23 -11.92
CA CYS A 50 18.44 -6.66 -11.94
C CYS A 50 17.19 -7.53 -11.68
N LEU A 51 16.33 -7.14 -10.73
CA LEU A 51 15.06 -7.83 -10.49
C LEU A 51 14.11 -7.74 -11.69
N ILE A 52 14.00 -6.56 -12.32
CA ILE A 52 13.20 -6.38 -13.53
C ILE A 52 13.76 -7.21 -14.69
N GLY A 53 15.09 -7.25 -14.85
CA GLY A 53 15.77 -8.09 -15.85
C GLY A 53 15.47 -9.57 -15.63
N PHE A 54 15.43 -10.04 -14.39
CA PHE A 54 14.99 -11.40 -14.06
C PHE A 54 13.54 -11.65 -14.50
N VAL A 55 12.62 -10.70 -14.27
CA VAL A 55 11.22 -10.81 -14.74
C VAL A 55 11.14 -10.80 -16.26
N TYR A 56 11.91 -9.96 -16.95
CA TYR A 56 11.97 -9.93 -18.41
C TYR A 56 12.37 -11.29 -19.00
N LEU A 57 13.37 -11.95 -18.39
CA LEU A 57 13.85 -13.25 -18.84
C LEU A 57 12.88 -14.39 -18.51
N ARG A 58 12.21 -14.34 -17.35
CA ARG A 58 11.34 -15.42 -16.86
C ARG A 58 9.89 -15.30 -17.34
N GLY A 59 9.42 -14.09 -17.60
CA GLY A 59 7.99 -13.77 -17.69
C GLY A 59 7.38 -13.42 -16.32
N ALA A 60 6.24 -12.73 -16.36
CA ALA A 60 5.47 -12.35 -15.17
C ALA A 60 4.24 -13.24 -15.05
N THR A 61 4.28 -14.21 -14.14
CA THR A 61 3.29 -15.29 -14.05
C THR A 61 1.84 -14.81 -13.98
N ASP A 62 1.55 -13.78 -13.17
CA ASP A 62 0.16 -13.31 -13.00
C ASP A 62 -0.32 -12.48 -14.17
N TRP A 63 0.59 -11.75 -14.83
CA TRP A 63 0.27 -11.11 -16.09
C TRP A 63 -0.15 -12.15 -17.14
N GLU A 64 0.66 -13.18 -17.34
CA GLU A 64 0.42 -14.19 -18.37
C GLU A 64 -0.79 -15.07 -18.09
N ARG A 65 -1.00 -15.46 -16.82
CA ARG A 65 -2.06 -16.40 -16.44
C ARG A 65 -3.39 -15.74 -16.16
N PHE A 66 -3.41 -14.52 -15.65
CA PHE A 66 -4.64 -13.89 -15.15
C PHE A 66 -4.94 -12.59 -15.89
N TYR A 67 -4.04 -11.61 -15.87
CA TYR A 67 -4.38 -10.27 -16.37
C TYR A 67 -4.48 -10.18 -17.89
N LEU A 68 -3.57 -10.79 -18.65
CA LEU A 68 -3.60 -10.77 -20.11
C LEU A 68 -4.83 -11.52 -20.65
N PRO A 69 -5.13 -12.78 -20.25
CA PRO A 69 -6.34 -13.45 -20.71
C PRO A 69 -7.60 -12.67 -20.35
N ALA A 70 -7.70 -12.15 -19.13
CA ALA A 70 -8.83 -11.33 -18.72
C ALA A 70 -8.97 -10.05 -19.57
N THR A 71 -7.86 -9.44 -19.99
CA THR A 71 -7.85 -8.22 -20.80
C THR A 71 -8.28 -8.47 -22.24
N LEU A 72 -7.94 -9.65 -22.79
CA LEU A 72 -8.29 -10.05 -24.16
C LEU A 72 -9.70 -10.63 -24.27
N ASP A 73 -10.27 -11.08 -23.16
CA ASP A 73 -11.63 -11.62 -23.06
C ASP A 73 -12.55 -10.64 -22.30
N ASN A 74 -13.70 -11.11 -21.80
CA ASN A 74 -14.56 -10.34 -20.92
C ASN A 74 -13.98 -10.25 -19.50
N TYR A 75 -13.21 -9.18 -19.24
CA TYR A 75 -12.58 -8.89 -17.94
C TYR A 75 -13.56 -8.95 -16.75
N ALA A 76 -14.80 -8.49 -16.95
CA ALA A 76 -15.82 -8.47 -15.90
C ALA A 76 -16.17 -9.89 -15.42
N THR A 77 -16.07 -10.88 -16.30
CA THR A 77 -16.39 -12.30 -16.01
C THR A 77 -15.16 -13.21 -15.91
N ALA A 78 -13.96 -12.71 -16.21
CA ALA A 78 -12.74 -13.51 -16.21
C ALA A 78 -12.48 -14.16 -14.83
N PRO A 79 -12.17 -15.48 -14.79
CA PRO A 79 -11.96 -16.22 -13.55
C PRO A 79 -10.71 -15.72 -12.82
N LEU A 80 -10.71 -15.81 -11.48
CA LEU A 80 -9.58 -15.46 -10.60
C LEU A 80 -9.12 -13.99 -10.63
N VAL A 81 -9.77 -13.13 -11.43
CA VAL A 81 -9.51 -11.69 -11.52
C VAL A 81 -10.68 -10.92 -10.91
N ALA A 82 -10.53 -10.46 -9.67
CA ALA A 82 -11.59 -9.70 -8.98
C ALA A 82 -11.46 -8.17 -9.15
N ASN A 83 -10.55 -7.70 -9.98
CA ASN A 83 -10.30 -6.28 -10.18
C ASN A 83 -11.48 -5.62 -10.94
N PRO A 84 -11.82 -4.36 -10.64
CA PRO A 84 -12.85 -3.61 -11.38
C PRO A 84 -12.35 -3.21 -12.77
N SER A 85 -13.25 -3.15 -13.77
CA SER A 85 -12.84 -3.00 -15.18
C SER A 85 -12.17 -1.67 -15.53
N TYR A 86 -12.22 -0.64 -14.69
CA TYR A 86 -11.43 0.58 -14.95
C TYR A 86 -9.92 0.33 -14.93
N ILE A 87 -9.45 -0.79 -14.37
CA ILE A 87 -8.05 -1.21 -14.48
C ILE A 87 -7.63 -1.52 -15.93
N LEU A 88 -8.58 -1.80 -16.83
CA LEU A 88 -8.30 -2.07 -18.24
C LEU A 88 -7.63 -0.89 -18.94
N PHE A 89 -7.82 0.35 -18.46
CA PHE A 89 -7.06 1.50 -18.96
C PHE A 89 -5.55 1.33 -18.79
N LEU A 90 -5.11 0.57 -17.78
CA LEU A 90 -3.70 0.19 -17.60
C LEU A 90 -3.32 -1.03 -18.46
N PHE A 91 -4.17 -2.05 -18.52
CA PHE A 91 -3.80 -3.34 -19.12
C PHE A 91 -3.97 -3.42 -20.64
N ILE A 92 -4.91 -2.69 -21.24
CA ILE A 92 -5.11 -2.69 -22.70
C ILE A 92 -3.85 -2.22 -23.44
N PRO A 93 -3.17 -1.11 -23.06
CA PRO A 93 -1.91 -0.75 -23.71
C PRO A 93 -0.83 -1.84 -23.60
N LEU A 94 -0.80 -2.58 -22.48
CA LEU A 94 0.18 -3.64 -22.24
C LEU A 94 -0.12 -4.92 -23.03
N SER A 95 -1.37 -5.19 -23.38
CA SER A 95 -1.74 -6.39 -24.14
C SER A 95 -1.26 -6.37 -25.59
N PHE A 96 -0.86 -5.21 -26.11
CA PHE A 96 -0.24 -5.08 -27.44
C PHE A 96 1.26 -5.34 -27.46
N LEU A 97 1.90 -5.54 -26.29
CA LEU A 97 3.34 -5.77 -26.17
C LEU A 97 3.64 -7.26 -26.03
N PRO A 98 4.86 -7.71 -26.40
CA PRO A 98 5.34 -9.04 -26.02
C PRO A 98 5.24 -9.26 -24.51
N ASN A 99 4.83 -10.46 -24.08
CA ASN A 99 4.58 -10.79 -22.67
C ASN A 99 5.75 -10.43 -21.75
N GLN A 100 6.99 -10.66 -22.20
CA GLN A 100 8.19 -10.34 -21.45
C GLN A 100 8.32 -8.83 -21.20
N ILE A 101 7.98 -8.01 -22.20
CA ILE A 101 8.03 -6.54 -22.10
C ILE A 101 6.90 -6.05 -21.19
N ALA A 102 5.67 -6.53 -21.39
CA ALA A 102 4.53 -6.17 -20.55
C ALA A 102 4.77 -6.53 -19.06
N GLY A 103 5.28 -7.73 -18.79
CA GLY A 103 5.67 -8.18 -17.46
C GLY A 103 6.78 -7.32 -16.84
N ALA A 104 7.81 -6.97 -17.62
CA ALA A 104 8.88 -6.08 -17.17
C ALA A 104 8.38 -4.66 -16.86
N ILE A 105 7.41 -4.14 -17.64
CA ILE A 105 6.77 -2.84 -17.36
C ILE A 105 5.97 -2.89 -16.06
N LEU A 106 5.22 -3.97 -15.80
CA LEU A 106 4.52 -4.15 -14.52
C LEU A 106 5.49 -4.25 -13.34
N ALA A 107 6.58 -5.00 -13.50
CA ALA A 107 7.65 -5.06 -12.49
C ALA A 107 8.25 -3.67 -12.22
N LEU A 108 8.57 -2.92 -13.27
CA LEU A 108 9.06 -1.54 -13.16
C LEU A 108 8.05 -0.63 -12.45
N LEU A 109 6.76 -0.75 -12.78
CA LEU A 109 5.69 0.03 -12.14
C LEU A 109 5.65 -0.25 -10.64
N ASN A 110 5.73 -1.50 -10.21
CA ASN A 110 5.80 -1.85 -8.79
C ASN A 110 7.05 -1.28 -8.11
N VAL A 111 8.22 -1.40 -8.74
CA VAL A 111 9.48 -0.82 -8.23
C VAL A 111 9.35 0.69 -8.03
N VAL A 112 8.82 1.41 -9.02
CA VAL A 112 8.57 2.85 -8.93
C VAL A 112 7.60 3.16 -7.79
N CYS A 113 6.51 2.40 -7.67
CA CYS A 113 5.55 2.54 -6.59
C CYS A 113 6.18 2.37 -5.20
N LEU A 114 7.05 1.39 -5.01
CA LEU A 114 7.76 1.17 -3.75
C LEU A 114 8.77 2.27 -3.45
N TYR A 115 9.51 2.71 -4.48
CA TYR A 115 10.42 3.83 -4.34
C TYR A 115 9.66 5.09 -3.90
N VAL A 116 8.62 5.48 -4.62
CA VAL A 116 7.78 6.66 -4.30
C VAL A 116 7.18 6.54 -2.91
N SER A 117 6.63 5.38 -2.55
CA SER A 117 6.07 5.12 -1.23
C SER A 117 7.11 5.34 -0.13
N SER A 118 8.33 4.79 -0.29
CA SER A 118 9.42 4.98 0.67
C SER A 118 9.85 6.43 0.83
N ARG A 119 9.80 7.23 -0.25
CA ARG A 119 10.13 8.65 -0.22
C ARG A 119 9.07 9.47 0.51
N ILE A 120 7.79 9.11 0.36
CA ILE A 120 6.67 9.82 1.00
C ILE A 120 6.61 9.49 2.49
N THR A 121 6.76 8.21 2.87
CA THR A 121 6.59 7.75 4.25
C THR A 121 7.88 7.74 5.07
N ASN A 122 9.03 7.92 4.42
CA ASN A 122 10.37 7.69 4.98
C ASN A 122 10.61 6.23 5.42
N ALA A 123 9.88 5.26 4.87
CA ALA A 123 10.20 3.85 5.06
C ALA A 123 11.58 3.50 4.49
N ASN A 124 12.24 2.49 5.06
CA ASN A 124 13.55 2.06 4.57
C ASN A 124 13.40 1.39 3.19
N LYS A 125 13.81 2.09 2.13
CA LYS A 125 13.70 1.62 0.74
C LYS A 125 14.37 0.26 0.47
N TRP A 126 15.46 -0.08 1.17
CA TRP A 126 16.15 -1.36 0.97
C TRP A 126 15.35 -2.51 1.58
N LEU A 127 14.88 -2.33 2.81
CA LEU A 127 14.02 -3.31 3.46
C LEU A 127 12.69 -3.46 2.71
N LEU A 128 12.17 -2.37 2.13
CA LEU A 128 10.97 -2.40 1.31
C LEU A 128 11.19 -3.09 -0.04
N LEU A 129 12.34 -2.95 -0.69
CA LEU A 129 12.61 -3.65 -1.95
C LEU A 129 12.90 -5.15 -1.74
N LEU A 130 13.65 -5.49 -0.70
CA LEU A 130 14.24 -6.82 -0.50
C LEU A 130 13.46 -7.73 0.46
N ASN A 131 12.24 -7.37 0.85
CA ASN A 131 11.38 -8.29 1.59
C ASN A 131 10.66 -9.26 0.65
N LEU A 132 10.33 -10.45 1.16
CA LEU A 132 9.69 -11.51 0.38
C LEU A 132 8.36 -11.06 -0.29
N PRO A 133 7.42 -10.36 0.38
CA PRO A 133 6.23 -9.80 -0.26
C PRO A 133 6.52 -8.98 -1.52
N SER A 134 7.51 -8.09 -1.45
CA SER A 134 7.86 -7.20 -2.56
C SER A 134 8.51 -7.95 -3.71
N LEU A 135 9.37 -8.94 -3.40
CA LEU A 135 9.95 -9.81 -4.41
C LEU A 135 8.86 -10.64 -5.13
N ILE A 136 7.83 -11.12 -4.42
CA ILE A 136 6.69 -11.82 -5.03
C ILE A 136 5.92 -10.86 -5.95
N VAL A 137 5.55 -9.67 -5.46
CA VAL A 137 4.80 -8.68 -6.26
C VAL A 137 5.53 -8.32 -7.55
N ILE A 138 6.83 -8.02 -7.46
CA ILE A 138 7.67 -7.67 -8.61
C ILE A 138 7.80 -8.87 -9.55
N THR A 139 8.12 -10.05 -9.03
CA THR A 139 8.41 -11.24 -9.85
C THR A 139 7.19 -11.75 -10.60
N PHE A 140 6.02 -11.71 -9.96
CA PHE A 140 4.79 -12.23 -10.55
C PHE A 140 4.07 -11.19 -11.41
N GLY A 141 4.46 -9.91 -11.35
CA GLY A 141 3.78 -8.83 -12.06
C GLY A 141 2.42 -8.48 -11.46
N GLN A 142 2.30 -8.57 -10.13
CA GLN A 142 1.10 -8.16 -9.40
C GLN A 142 0.87 -6.64 -9.49
N ILE A 143 -0.28 -6.15 -9.06
CA ILE A 143 -0.57 -4.69 -9.00
C ILE A 143 -0.51 -4.09 -7.59
N ASP A 144 -0.07 -4.86 -6.60
CA ASP A 144 -0.06 -4.46 -5.19
C ASP A 144 0.80 -3.22 -4.90
N GLY A 145 1.80 -2.91 -5.73
CA GLY A 145 2.53 -1.65 -5.64
C GLY A 145 1.64 -0.42 -5.89
N LEU A 146 0.69 -0.50 -6.83
CA LEU A 146 -0.28 0.59 -7.07
C LEU A 146 -1.21 0.79 -5.87
N VAL A 147 -1.70 -0.32 -5.30
CA VAL A 147 -2.53 -0.31 -4.08
C VAL A 147 -1.76 0.28 -2.90
N THR A 148 -0.48 -0.07 -2.78
CA THR A 148 0.45 0.47 -1.79
C THR A 148 0.59 1.99 -1.89
N VAL A 149 0.80 2.50 -3.11
CA VAL A 149 0.82 3.95 -3.36
C VAL A 149 -0.53 4.58 -3.02
N GLY A 150 -1.65 3.91 -3.32
CA GLY A 150 -3.00 4.33 -2.91
C GLY A 150 -3.13 4.51 -1.39
N ALA A 151 -2.63 3.55 -0.60
CA ALA A 151 -2.63 3.66 0.85
C ALA A 151 -1.78 4.83 1.36
N VAL A 152 -0.57 4.99 0.81
CA VAL A 152 0.33 6.08 1.18
C VAL A 152 -0.25 7.44 0.80
N ILE A 153 -0.69 7.63 -0.44
CA ILE A 153 -1.30 8.87 -0.92
C ILE A 153 -2.58 9.19 -0.14
N GLY A 154 -3.42 8.20 0.16
CA GLY A 154 -4.63 8.39 0.96
C GLY A 154 -4.32 8.95 2.35
N SER A 155 -3.27 8.42 3.00
CA SER A 155 -2.82 8.92 4.29
C SER A 155 -2.32 10.37 4.24
N VAL A 156 -1.66 10.77 3.15
CA VAL A 156 -1.20 12.15 2.92
C VAL A 156 -2.38 13.07 2.63
N ALA A 157 -3.30 12.66 1.76
CA ALA A 157 -4.45 13.46 1.35
C ALA A 157 -5.36 13.83 2.55
N ILE A 158 -5.53 12.92 3.51
CA ILE A 158 -6.27 13.14 4.77
C ILE A 158 -5.57 14.20 5.67
N GLN A 159 -4.25 14.30 5.60
CA GLN A 159 -3.46 15.27 6.36
C GLN A 159 -3.42 16.64 5.69
N THR A 160 -3.38 16.66 4.35
CA THR A 160 -3.29 17.89 3.56
C THR A 160 -4.65 18.45 3.12
N ASN A 161 -5.76 17.80 3.47
CA ASN A 161 -7.11 18.15 3.05
C ASN A 161 -7.25 18.28 1.52
N ASN A 162 -6.66 17.35 0.75
CA ASN A 162 -6.73 17.39 -0.71
C ASN A 162 -7.70 16.32 -1.24
N GLY A 163 -8.93 16.73 -1.56
CA GLY A 163 -9.98 15.83 -2.01
C GLY A 163 -9.70 15.12 -3.34
N PHE A 164 -9.06 15.80 -4.30
CA PHE A 164 -8.69 15.18 -5.58
C PHE A 164 -7.62 14.10 -5.41
N LEU A 165 -6.58 14.40 -4.62
CA LEU A 165 -5.55 13.44 -4.28
C LEU A 165 -6.15 12.24 -3.53
N PHE A 166 -7.13 12.49 -2.66
CA PHE A 166 -7.86 11.44 -1.96
C PHE A 166 -8.69 10.58 -2.92
N GLY A 167 -9.39 11.17 -3.90
CA GLY A 167 -10.10 10.43 -4.94
C GLY A 167 -9.18 9.51 -5.75
N GLY A 168 -7.99 10.00 -6.13
CA GLY A 168 -6.96 9.16 -6.76
C GLY A 168 -6.52 8.00 -5.87
N ALA A 169 -6.34 8.24 -4.56
CA ALA A 169 -6.03 7.18 -3.60
C ALA A 169 -7.15 6.12 -3.50
N LEU A 170 -8.42 6.54 -3.49
CA LEU A 170 -9.56 5.61 -3.46
C LEU A 170 -9.61 4.72 -4.70
N LEU A 171 -9.32 5.27 -5.89
CA LEU A 171 -9.22 4.51 -7.13
C LEU A 171 -8.07 3.49 -7.08
N LEU A 172 -6.89 3.89 -6.60
CA LEU A 172 -5.74 3.00 -6.47
C LEU A 172 -6.00 1.87 -5.46
N LEU A 173 -6.64 2.18 -4.32
CA LEU A 173 -7.06 1.17 -3.35
C LEU A 173 -8.13 0.23 -3.92
N GLY A 174 -9.05 0.77 -4.71
CA GLY A 174 -10.11 0.03 -5.38
C GLY A 174 -9.63 -0.91 -6.48
N LEU A 175 -8.39 -0.76 -6.97
CA LEU A 175 -7.83 -1.68 -7.97
C LEU A 175 -7.84 -3.12 -7.46
N LYS A 176 -7.69 -3.33 -6.15
CA LYS A 176 -7.73 -4.64 -5.50
C LYS A 176 -8.62 -4.56 -4.26
N PRO A 177 -9.96 -4.65 -4.39
CA PRO A 177 -10.90 -4.39 -3.30
C PRO A 177 -10.68 -5.25 -2.04
N GLN A 178 -10.14 -6.45 -2.22
CA GLN A 178 -9.77 -7.34 -1.11
C GLN A 178 -8.54 -6.90 -0.31
N VAL A 179 -7.77 -5.95 -0.84
CA VAL A 179 -6.62 -5.34 -0.15
C VAL A 179 -7.00 -3.93 0.30
N GLY A 180 -7.50 -3.11 -0.63
CA GLY A 180 -7.73 -1.68 -0.39
C GLY A 180 -9.15 -1.29 -0.02
N GLY A 181 -10.16 -2.16 -0.18
CA GLY A 181 -11.57 -1.80 0.00
C GLY A 181 -11.92 -1.41 1.44
N ILE A 182 -11.57 -2.24 2.42
CA ILE A 182 -11.78 -1.91 3.85
C ILE A 182 -10.99 -0.65 4.21
N LEU A 183 -9.75 -0.52 3.74
CA LEU A 183 -8.92 0.65 4.01
C LEU A 183 -9.51 1.94 3.42
N ALA A 184 -10.08 1.88 2.21
CA ALA A 184 -10.78 2.98 1.57
C ALA A 184 -11.98 3.44 2.41
N ILE A 185 -12.77 2.50 2.96
CA ILE A 185 -13.89 2.81 3.87
C ILE A 185 -13.39 3.48 5.15
N ILE A 186 -12.31 2.97 5.76
CA ILE A 186 -11.70 3.56 6.96
C ILE A 186 -11.28 5.00 6.68
N TYR A 187 -10.58 5.24 5.57
CA TYR A 187 -10.10 6.56 5.18
C TYR A 187 -11.26 7.53 4.90
N LEU A 188 -12.30 7.09 4.19
CA LEU A 188 -13.48 7.89 3.92
C LEU A 188 -14.19 8.30 5.22
N THR A 189 -14.39 7.32 6.12
CA THR A 189 -15.00 7.55 7.43
C THR A 189 -14.15 8.51 8.27
N TRP A 190 -12.82 8.44 8.16
CA TRP A 190 -11.92 9.36 8.84
C TRP A 190 -12.08 10.80 8.36
N MET A 191 -12.15 11.04 7.04
CA MET A 191 -12.39 12.40 6.52
C MET A 191 -13.74 12.96 6.98
N ILE A 192 -14.78 12.14 6.95
CA ILE A 192 -16.11 12.50 7.46
C ILE A 192 -16.03 12.86 8.96
N ALA A 193 -15.34 12.05 9.77
CA ALA A 193 -15.16 12.32 11.20
C ALA A 193 -14.36 13.60 11.48
N LYS A 194 -13.45 13.99 10.58
CA LYS A 194 -12.73 15.28 10.61
C LYS A 194 -13.55 16.46 10.09
N LYS A 195 -14.81 16.24 9.65
CA LYS A 195 -15.69 17.25 9.03
C LYS A 195 -15.14 17.84 7.71
N GLN A 196 -14.33 17.07 6.99
CA GLN A 196 -13.77 17.44 5.68
C GLN A 196 -14.76 17.12 4.55
N TYR A 197 -15.97 17.68 4.61
CA TYR A 197 -17.08 17.26 3.73
C TYR A 197 -16.84 17.64 2.27
N LEU A 198 -16.29 18.82 2.00
CA LEU A 198 -16.03 19.29 0.63
C LEU A 198 -15.00 18.39 -0.06
N GLU A 199 -13.89 18.11 0.62
CA GLU A 199 -12.82 17.24 0.14
C GLU A 199 -13.33 15.81 -0.04
N THR A 200 -14.21 15.34 0.85
CA THR A 200 -14.89 14.04 0.72
C THR A 200 -15.74 14.00 -0.55
N MET A 201 -16.53 15.04 -0.84
CA MET A 201 -17.33 15.13 -2.06
C MET A 201 -16.45 15.17 -3.31
N GLN A 202 -15.34 15.91 -3.29
CA GLN A 202 -14.36 15.93 -4.39
C GLN A 202 -13.76 14.55 -4.64
N ALA A 203 -13.43 13.80 -3.59
CA ALA A 203 -12.87 12.46 -3.71
C ALA A 203 -13.87 11.46 -4.28
N ILE A 204 -15.12 11.51 -3.80
CA ILE A 204 -16.23 10.71 -4.33
C ILE A 204 -16.46 11.07 -5.80
N GLY A 205 -16.57 12.36 -6.12
CA GLY A 205 -16.78 12.84 -7.49
C GLY A 205 -15.66 12.41 -8.44
N THR A 206 -14.40 12.48 -8.01
CA THR A 206 -13.24 12.02 -8.79
C THR A 206 -13.31 10.51 -9.04
N SER A 207 -13.59 9.73 -8.00
CA SER A 207 -13.65 8.26 -8.09
C SER A 207 -14.82 7.81 -8.96
N LEU A 208 -16.00 8.37 -8.73
CA LEU A 208 -17.19 8.11 -9.54
C LEU A 208 -16.99 8.57 -10.99
N GLY A 209 -16.33 9.71 -11.21
CA GLY A 209 -16.02 10.20 -12.55
C GLY A 209 -15.23 9.18 -13.37
N VAL A 210 -14.20 8.56 -12.79
CA VAL A 210 -13.41 7.51 -13.46
C VAL A 210 -14.22 6.23 -13.68
N ILE A 211 -15.02 5.81 -12.69
CA ILE A 211 -15.90 4.63 -12.84
C ILE A 211 -16.94 4.85 -13.94
N LEU A 212 -17.62 5.99 -13.94
CA LEU A 212 -18.61 6.35 -14.97
C LEU A 212 -17.95 6.47 -16.35
N PHE A 213 -16.76 7.08 -16.41
CA PHE A 213 -15.98 7.14 -17.64
C PHE A 213 -15.63 5.74 -18.15
N SER A 214 -15.30 4.81 -17.27
CA SER A 214 -15.03 3.41 -17.66
C SER A 214 -16.24 2.71 -18.28
N PHE A 215 -17.48 3.11 -17.92
CA PHE A 215 -18.68 2.55 -18.55
C PHE A 215 -18.81 2.92 -20.02
N LEU A 216 -18.22 4.05 -20.45
CA LEU A 216 -18.21 4.45 -21.86
C LEU A 216 -17.34 3.53 -22.72
N PHE A 217 -16.28 2.93 -22.15
CA PHE A 217 -15.33 2.10 -22.89
C PHE A 217 -15.60 0.59 -22.72
N PHE A 218 -16.05 0.19 -21.53
CA PHE A 218 -16.14 -1.22 -21.14
C PHE A 218 -17.59 -1.67 -20.85
N GLY A 219 -18.57 -0.83 -21.20
CA GLY A 219 -19.98 -1.08 -20.92
C GLY A 219 -20.31 -1.02 -19.42
N PHE A 220 -21.56 -1.34 -19.08
CA PHE A 220 -22.01 -1.35 -17.68
C PHE A 220 -21.58 -2.65 -16.98
N TRP A 221 -20.28 -2.78 -16.71
CA TRP A 221 -19.64 -3.99 -16.17
C TRP A 221 -19.94 -4.28 -14.69
N LEU A 222 -20.52 -3.32 -13.96
CA LEU A 222 -20.67 -3.41 -12.50
C LEU A 222 -21.54 -4.60 -12.04
N PRO A 223 -22.71 -4.90 -12.65
CA PRO A 223 -23.52 -6.05 -12.24
C PRO A 223 -22.80 -7.39 -12.43
N ASP A 224 -22.14 -7.59 -13.58
CA ASP A 224 -21.42 -8.84 -13.87
C ASP A 224 -20.22 -9.01 -12.94
N TRP A 225 -19.48 -7.93 -12.70
CA TRP A 225 -18.37 -7.93 -11.76
C TRP A 225 -18.83 -8.24 -10.32
N LEU A 226 -19.93 -7.63 -9.85
CA LEU A 226 -20.49 -7.93 -8.53
C LEU A 226 -20.97 -9.38 -8.44
N ALA A 227 -21.70 -9.86 -9.44
CA ALA A 227 -22.16 -11.24 -9.52
C ALA A 227 -20.98 -12.21 -9.45
N LYS A 228 -19.88 -11.91 -10.17
CA LYS A 228 -18.63 -12.68 -10.10
C LYS A 228 -17.98 -12.65 -8.73
N VAL A 229 -17.82 -11.48 -8.11
CA VAL A 229 -17.21 -11.36 -6.78
C VAL A 229 -18.02 -12.15 -5.75
N ILE A 230 -19.35 -12.03 -5.78
CA ILE A 230 -20.26 -12.79 -4.90
C ILE A 230 -20.16 -14.29 -5.19
N ALA A 231 -20.22 -14.69 -6.46
CA ALA A 231 -20.08 -16.09 -6.86
C ALA A 231 -18.73 -16.65 -6.39
N THR A 232 -17.64 -15.92 -6.57
CA THR A 232 -16.29 -16.33 -6.14
C THR A 232 -16.24 -16.58 -4.63
N VAL A 233 -16.89 -15.73 -3.82
CA VAL A 233 -16.98 -15.90 -2.37
C VAL A 233 -17.85 -17.12 -1.99
N ILE A 234 -18.91 -17.42 -2.75
CA ILE A 234 -19.87 -18.48 -2.43
C ILE A 234 -19.44 -19.86 -2.98
N SER A 235 -19.06 -19.94 -4.26
CA SER A 235 -18.85 -21.20 -5.00
C SER A 235 -17.44 -21.73 -4.90
N ASN A 236 -16.43 -20.84 -4.91
CA ASN A 236 -15.03 -21.24 -5.00
C ASN A 236 -14.36 -21.35 -3.63
N GLY A 237 -15.15 -21.52 -2.56
CA GLY A 237 -14.64 -21.72 -1.22
C GLY A 237 -13.64 -22.86 -1.08
N ARG A 238 -13.53 -23.80 -2.04
CA ARG A 238 -12.45 -24.82 -2.05
C ARG A 238 -11.19 -24.39 -2.80
N GLU A 239 -11.31 -23.92 -4.04
CA GLU A 239 -10.14 -23.46 -4.83
C GLU A 239 -9.49 -22.21 -4.22
N PHE A 240 -10.30 -21.30 -3.64
CA PHE A 240 -9.76 -20.19 -2.87
C PHE A 240 -9.14 -20.66 -1.57
N VAL A 241 -9.69 -21.65 -0.85
CA VAL A 241 -9.08 -22.17 0.38
C VAL A 241 -7.67 -22.73 0.17
N GLU A 242 -7.40 -23.33 -1.00
CA GLU A 242 -6.06 -23.82 -1.32
C GLU A 242 -5.04 -22.69 -1.56
N VAL A 243 -5.50 -21.49 -1.94
CA VAL A 243 -4.64 -20.33 -2.23
C VAL A 243 -4.73 -19.24 -1.13
N SER A 244 -5.80 -19.23 -0.33
CA SER A 244 -6.09 -18.27 0.72
C SER A 244 -5.46 -18.75 2.02
N SER A 245 -4.27 -18.25 2.33
CA SER A 245 -3.56 -18.63 3.55
C SER A 245 -4.12 -17.98 4.84
N ASP A 246 -5.23 -17.22 4.77
CA ASP A 246 -5.78 -16.36 5.84
C ASP A 246 -7.25 -16.59 6.19
N ILE A 247 -7.99 -17.49 5.53
CA ILE A 247 -9.44 -17.63 5.80
C ILE A 247 -9.76 -17.90 7.28
N GLY A 248 -8.91 -18.68 7.96
CA GLY A 248 -9.04 -18.96 9.40
C GLY A 248 -8.67 -17.79 10.31
N LEU A 249 -7.98 -16.77 9.78
CA LEU A 249 -7.56 -15.58 10.51
C LEU A 249 -8.58 -14.45 10.46
N TYR A 250 -9.50 -14.48 9.50
CA TYR A 250 -10.49 -13.42 9.27
C TYR A 250 -11.25 -12.96 10.53
N PRO A 251 -11.81 -13.85 11.38
CA PRO A 251 -12.52 -13.41 12.59
C PRO A 251 -11.60 -12.63 13.55
N TYR A 252 -10.35 -13.06 13.66
CA TYR A 252 -9.34 -12.36 14.47
C TYR A 252 -8.93 -11.04 13.83
N GLY A 253 -8.86 -10.97 12.51
CA GLY A 253 -8.65 -9.74 11.75
C GLY A 253 -9.66 -8.66 12.11
N LEU A 254 -10.96 -9.00 12.14
CA LEU A 254 -12.01 -8.08 12.57
C LEU A 254 -11.82 -7.58 14.00
N ILE A 255 -11.42 -8.47 14.92
CA ILE A 255 -11.11 -8.10 16.30
C ILE A 255 -9.93 -7.12 16.32
N PHE A 256 -8.86 -7.42 15.58
CA PHE A 256 -7.71 -6.52 15.46
C PHE A 256 -8.06 -5.18 14.85
N LEU A 257 -8.97 -5.14 13.87
CA LEU A 257 -9.45 -3.91 13.28
C LEU A 257 -10.22 -3.06 14.29
N MET A 258 -11.11 -3.67 15.08
CA MET A 258 -11.78 -2.96 16.18
C MET A 258 -10.77 -2.40 17.19
N ILE A 259 -9.77 -3.20 17.60
CA ILE A 259 -8.72 -2.76 18.52
C ILE A 259 -7.91 -1.61 17.90
N ALA A 260 -7.53 -1.72 16.63
CA ALA A 260 -6.78 -0.68 15.92
C ALA A 260 -7.57 0.63 15.86
N LEU A 261 -8.87 0.58 15.55
CA LEU A 261 -9.75 1.76 15.53
C LEU A 261 -9.91 2.42 16.90
N LEU A 262 -9.90 1.65 17.99
CA LEU A 262 -10.03 2.16 19.36
C LEU A 262 -8.71 2.74 19.91
N PHE A 263 -7.60 2.02 19.71
CA PHE A 263 -6.33 2.30 20.40
C PHE A 263 -5.27 2.94 19.52
N ALA A 264 -5.26 2.60 18.23
CA ALA A 264 -4.20 2.95 17.28
C ALA A 264 -4.71 3.69 16.03
N ARG A 265 -5.85 4.39 16.11
CA ARG A 265 -6.46 5.13 14.98
C ARG A 265 -5.55 6.15 14.27
N ARG A 266 -4.41 6.49 14.86
CA ARG A 266 -3.42 7.42 14.30
C ARG A 266 -2.21 6.70 13.68
N GLU A 267 -2.05 5.42 13.93
CA GLU A 267 -0.97 4.61 13.39
C GLU A 267 -1.44 3.93 12.11
N ILE A 268 -1.18 4.60 10.97
CA ILE A 268 -1.59 4.12 9.65
C ILE A 268 -1.17 2.67 9.38
N PRO A 269 0.09 2.24 9.59
CA PRO A 269 0.47 0.85 9.32
C PRO A 269 -0.38 -0.17 10.07
N THR A 270 -0.84 0.15 11.29
CA THR A 270 -1.71 -0.72 12.09
C THR A 270 -3.12 -0.81 11.49
N LEU A 271 -3.67 0.28 10.99
CA LEU A 271 -4.95 0.27 10.28
C LEU A 271 -4.86 -0.54 8.98
N VAL A 272 -3.77 -0.40 8.22
CA VAL A 272 -3.54 -1.18 6.99
C VAL A 272 -3.37 -2.67 7.30
N ALA A 273 -2.54 -3.03 8.29
CA ALA A 273 -2.32 -4.42 8.66
C ALA A 273 -3.60 -5.09 9.19
N SER A 274 -4.39 -4.38 9.99
CA SER A 274 -5.67 -4.90 10.49
C SER A 274 -6.74 -4.98 9.40
N SER A 275 -6.78 -4.05 8.44
CA SER A 275 -7.69 -4.16 7.29
C SER A 275 -7.36 -5.36 6.41
N LEU A 276 -6.07 -5.65 6.20
CA LEU A 276 -5.62 -6.83 5.47
C LEU A 276 -6.06 -8.13 6.14
N LEU A 277 -5.84 -8.27 7.46
CA LEU A 277 -6.28 -9.45 8.21
C LEU A 277 -7.80 -9.60 8.25
N SER A 278 -8.53 -8.49 8.10
CA SER A 278 -9.99 -8.47 8.09
C SER A 278 -10.60 -8.90 6.75
N VAL A 279 -9.79 -9.39 5.80
CA VAL A 279 -10.29 -9.94 4.54
C VAL A 279 -9.83 -11.41 4.44
N PRO A 280 -10.73 -12.37 4.19
CA PRO A 280 -10.39 -13.81 4.26
C PRO A 280 -9.55 -14.36 3.09
N TYR A 281 -9.07 -13.49 2.20
CA TYR A 281 -8.40 -13.87 0.94
C TYR A 281 -7.39 -12.82 0.49
N ALA A 282 -6.83 -12.06 1.43
CA ALA A 282 -5.74 -11.15 1.15
C ALA A 282 -4.44 -11.96 0.99
N GLY A 283 -3.90 -12.00 -0.22
CA GLY A 283 -2.65 -12.71 -0.48
C GLY A 283 -1.50 -12.17 0.39
N TYR A 284 -0.62 -13.07 0.85
CA TYR A 284 0.52 -12.76 1.73
C TYR A 284 1.32 -11.54 1.28
N TYR A 285 1.58 -11.48 -0.02
CA TYR A 285 2.37 -10.45 -0.64
C TYR A 285 1.72 -9.05 -0.51
N SER A 286 0.41 -8.95 -0.26
CA SER A 286 -0.34 -7.68 -0.09
C SER A 286 0.05 -6.91 1.18
N ILE A 287 0.74 -7.58 2.13
CA ILE A 287 1.29 -6.92 3.33
C ILE A 287 2.30 -5.82 3.01
N ILE A 288 2.86 -5.83 1.79
CA ILE A 288 3.65 -4.74 1.23
C ILE A 288 2.99 -3.35 1.43
N THR A 289 1.66 -3.29 1.39
CA THR A 289 0.87 -2.08 1.63
C THR A 289 1.12 -1.50 3.03
N ALA A 290 1.28 -2.35 4.05
CA ALA A 290 1.61 -1.93 5.42
C ALA A 290 3.12 -1.69 5.60
N LEU A 291 3.97 -2.46 4.93
CA LEU A 291 5.44 -2.34 4.98
C LEU A 291 5.97 -1.05 4.34
N ALA A 292 5.16 -0.41 3.51
CA ALA A 292 5.44 0.89 2.92
C ALA A 292 5.45 2.05 3.93
N PHE A 293 5.03 1.82 5.17
CA PHE A 293 5.15 2.79 6.27
C PHE A 293 6.38 2.49 7.14
N PRO A 294 6.92 3.48 7.86
CA PRO A 294 8.11 3.29 8.69
C PRO A 294 7.81 2.31 9.84
N LEU A 295 8.50 1.17 9.82
CA LEU A 295 8.37 0.10 10.79
C LEU A 295 9.76 -0.32 11.31
N PRO A 296 9.83 -0.96 12.49
CA PRO A 296 11.06 -1.58 12.96
C PRO A 296 11.59 -2.60 11.96
N TRP A 297 12.92 -2.63 11.75
CA TRP A 297 13.56 -3.47 10.75
C TRP A 297 13.21 -4.97 10.88
N PHE A 298 13.01 -5.47 12.10
CA PHE A 298 12.72 -6.88 12.36
C PHE A 298 11.36 -7.32 11.76
N ILE A 299 10.41 -6.39 11.58
CA ILE A 299 9.14 -6.69 10.92
C ILE A 299 9.37 -7.12 9.47
N TYR A 300 10.30 -6.47 8.77
CA TYR A 300 10.69 -6.86 7.42
C TYR A 300 11.38 -8.22 7.40
N CYS A 301 12.19 -8.56 8.41
CA CYS A 301 12.81 -9.88 8.50
C CYS A 301 11.79 -10.99 8.73
N VAL A 302 10.78 -10.76 9.57
CA VAL A 302 9.68 -11.71 9.82
C VAL A 302 8.91 -12.04 8.55
N THR A 303 8.91 -11.14 7.55
CA THR A 303 8.24 -11.41 6.27
C THR A 303 8.93 -12.52 5.44
N TRP A 304 10.13 -12.94 5.83
CA TRP A 304 10.79 -14.08 5.19
C TRP A 304 10.37 -15.44 5.76
N LEU A 305 9.60 -15.49 6.85
CA LEU A 305 9.20 -16.76 7.46
C LEU A 305 8.49 -17.72 6.49
N PRO A 306 7.59 -17.30 5.58
CA PRO A 306 6.99 -18.19 4.57
C PRO A 306 7.98 -18.90 3.64
N ALA A 307 9.23 -18.43 3.52
CA ALA A 307 10.25 -19.12 2.74
C ALA A 307 10.76 -20.40 3.43
N VAL A 308 10.57 -20.52 4.75
CA VAL A 308 11.08 -21.62 5.59
C VAL A 308 10.00 -22.27 6.47
N MET A 309 8.79 -21.73 6.48
CA MET A 309 7.64 -22.20 7.24
C MET A 309 6.39 -22.22 6.34
N PRO A 310 5.32 -22.95 6.72
CA PRO A 310 4.06 -22.90 5.97
C PRO A 310 3.55 -21.45 5.84
N THR A 311 3.08 -21.10 4.65
CA THR A 311 2.69 -19.73 4.26
C THR A 311 1.67 -19.08 5.22
N GLN A 312 0.78 -19.90 5.78
CA GLN A 312 -0.22 -19.52 6.78
C GLN A 312 0.40 -18.85 8.02
N PHE A 313 1.58 -19.28 8.47
CA PHE A 313 2.24 -18.69 9.63
C PHE A 313 2.73 -17.28 9.35
N GLY A 314 3.38 -17.02 8.20
CA GLY A 314 3.89 -15.68 7.91
C GLY A 314 2.79 -14.63 7.69
N MET A 315 1.61 -15.06 7.19
CA MET A 315 0.42 -14.22 7.08
C MET A 315 -0.08 -13.73 8.44
N LEU A 316 0.12 -14.50 9.49
CA LEU A 316 -0.25 -14.11 10.86
C LEU A 316 0.83 -13.23 11.49
N VAL A 317 2.09 -13.67 11.47
CA VAL A 317 3.13 -13.09 12.33
C VAL A 317 3.44 -11.65 11.94
N ALA A 318 3.57 -11.34 10.65
CA ALA A 318 3.96 -9.99 10.22
C ALA A 318 2.85 -8.95 10.47
N PRO A 319 1.57 -9.14 10.06
CA PRO A 319 0.51 -8.19 10.35
C PRO A 319 0.23 -8.05 11.86
N VAL A 320 0.22 -9.16 12.61
CA VAL A 320 0.05 -9.10 14.08
C VAL A 320 1.21 -8.36 14.74
N GLY A 321 2.45 -8.59 14.31
CA GLY A 321 3.61 -7.84 14.77
C GLY A 321 3.47 -6.33 14.53
N ILE A 322 3.01 -5.92 13.34
CA ILE A 322 2.73 -4.51 13.01
C ILE A 322 1.65 -3.94 13.94
N ILE A 323 0.59 -4.70 14.20
CA ILE A 323 -0.51 -4.27 15.06
C ILE A 323 -0.03 -4.09 16.51
N ILE A 324 0.68 -5.06 17.07
CA ILE A 324 1.23 -4.99 18.43
C ILE A 324 2.17 -3.79 18.58
N VAL A 325 3.10 -3.61 17.64
CA VAL A 325 4.05 -2.49 17.66
C VAL A 325 3.30 -1.16 17.63
N GLY A 326 2.31 -1.00 16.75
CA GLY A 326 1.57 0.27 16.67
C GLY A 326 0.66 0.55 17.87
N ILE A 327 0.07 -0.48 18.49
CA ILE A 327 -0.66 -0.34 19.77
C ILE A 327 0.30 0.13 20.86
N TYR A 328 1.48 -0.50 20.97
CA TYR A 328 2.50 -0.13 21.95
C TYR A 328 3.01 1.31 21.74
N GLN A 329 3.29 1.70 20.49
CA GLN A 329 3.68 3.07 20.15
C GLN A 329 2.57 4.09 20.47
N SER A 330 1.31 3.74 20.20
CA SER A 330 0.17 4.59 20.54
C SER A 330 0.04 4.80 22.05
N TYR A 331 0.24 3.72 22.83
CA TYR A 331 0.18 3.76 24.28
C TYR A 331 1.29 4.64 24.87
N THR A 332 2.54 4.42 24.46
CA THR A 332 3.70 5.19 24.94
C THR A 332 3.60 6.68 24.62
N LYS A 333 3.14 7.05 23.42
CA LYS A 333 2.87 8.46 23.05
C LYS A 333 1.84 9.12 23.98
N ARG A 334 0.78 8.39 24.39
CA ARG A 334 -0.24 8.91 25.31
C ARG A 334 0.33 9.17 26.71
N GLN A 335 1.12 8.24 27.23
CA GLN A 335 1.78 8.39 28.55
C GLN A 335 2.72 9.60 28.58
N GLN A 336 3.52 9.78 27.52
CA GLN A 336 4.41 10.93 27.41
C GLN A 336 3.64 12.27 27.39
N LEU A 337 2.50 12.33 26.69
CA LEU A 337 1.66 13.53 26.69
C LEU A 337 1.07 13.83 28.08
N GLN A 338 0.63 12.79 28.81
CA GLN A 338 0.11 12.95 30.17
C GLN A 338 1.18 13.46 31.15
N SER A 339 2.40 12.94 31.04
CA SER A 339 3.53 13.38 31.89
C SER A 339 3.98 14.81 31.66
N LYS A 340 3.67 15.41 30.49
CA LYS A 340 3.98 16.82 30.19
C LYS A 340 2.91 17.79 30.68
N THR A 341 1.72 17.28 31.01
CA THR A 341 0.56 18.09 31.46
C THR A 341 0.35 18.06 32.97
N ALA A 342 1.02 17.14 33.67
CA ALA A 342 1.07 17.07 35.13
C ALA A 342 2.29 17.88 35.61
#